data_AF-A0A0T5NNB3-F1
#
_entry.id   AF-A0A0T5NNB3-F1
#
_cell.length_a   1.000
_cell.length_b   1.000
_cell.length_c   1.000
_cell.angle_alpha   90.00
_cell.angle_beta   90.00
_cell.angle_gamma   90.00
#
_symmetry.space_group_name_H-M   'P 1'
#
loop_
_entity.id
_entity.type
_entity.pdbx_description
1 polymer ?
#
loop_
_entity_poly.entity_id
_entity_poly.type
_entity_poly.pdbx_seq_one_letter_code
_entity_poly.pdbx_strand_id
1 'polypeptide(L)'
;SIDIPVGAMRAYEFVADHLGDWAIHCHKSHHTMNAMGHDVPTFIGVNKKPLTQKIRQFQPEYMPMGTNGMGDMAKMEMPLPDNTIPMMTGWGPYGPIEMGGMFSVVKVRDGIDADDYSDPGWYENPPGEMAYEWTGELPEFASNNSPRTILTQKPASKG
;
A
#
# COMPACT_ATOMS: atom_id res chain seq x y z
N SER A 1 13.38 -7.31 5.63
CA SER A 1 13.78 -6.86 4.28
C SER A 1 15.19 -7.32 4.00
N ILE A 2 15.56 -7.51 2.73
CA ILE A 2 16.90 -7.90 2.30
C ILE A 2 17.35 -6.88 1.23
N ASP A 3 18.45 -6.17 1.48
CA ASP A 3 19.00 -5.22 0.51
C ASP A 3 19.79 -5.94 -0.58
N ILE A 4 19.43 -5.67 -1.84
CA ILE A 4 20.08 -6.22 -3.03
C ILE A 4 20.53 -5.04 -3.90
N PRO A 5 21.81 -4.62 -3.83
CA PRO A 5 22.33 -3.54 -4.67
C PRO A 5 22.49 -4.00 -6.13
N VAL A 6 22.67 -3.03 -7.03
CA VAL A 6 22.88 -3.30 -8.47
C VAL A 6 24.06 -4.26 -8.66
N GLY A 7 23.84 -5.32 -9.44
CA GLY A 7 24.86 -6.33 -9.74
C GLY A 7 25.05 -7.39 -8.66
N ALA A 8 24.33 -7.33 -7.54
CA ALA A 8 24.39 -8.35 -6.50
C ALA A 8 23.29 -9.42 -6.67
N MET A 9 23.55 -10.61 -6.12
CA MET A 9 22.59 -11.69 -5.97
C MET A 9 22.50 -12.08 -4.50
N ARG A 10 21.31 -12.50 -4.06
CA ARG A 10 21.06 -13.09 -2.74
C ARG A 10 20.18 -14.32 -2.93
N ALA A 11 20.56 -15.41 -2.27
CA ALA A 11 19.67 -16.53 -2.03
C ALA A 11 19.07 -16.37 -0.64
N TYR A 12 17.78 -16.64 -0.51
CA TYR A 12 17.06 -16.64 0.75
C TYR A 12 16.10 -17.81 0.77
N GLU A 13 15.92 -18.39 1.95
CA GLU A 13 15.03 -19.50 2.21
C GLU A 13 14.09 -19.07 3.33
N PHE A 14 12.86 -19.57 3.29
CA PHE A 14 11.89 -19.42 4.35
C PHE A 14 11.07 -20.70 4.47
N VAL A 15 10.56 -20.95 5.67
CA VAL A 15 9.60 -22.03 5.91
C VAL A 15 8.21 -21.47 5.67
N ALA A 16 7.43 -22.11 4.82
CA ALA A 16 6.06 -21.71 4.49
C ALA A 16 5.06 -22.44 5.42
N ASP A 17 5.19 -22.26 6.73
CA ASP A 17 4.37 -22.90 7.77
C ASP A 17 3.20 -22.02 8.26
N HIS A 18 3.13 -20.77 7.80
CA HIS A 18 2.04 -19.85 8.11
C HIS A 18 1.10 -19.72 6.91
N LEU A 19 -0.04 -20.40 6.99
CA LEU A 19 -1.12 -20.33 6.00
C LEU A 19 -1.57 -18.87 5.82
N GLY A 20 -1.76 -18.45 4.56
CA GLY A 20 -2.16 -17.08 4.27
C GLY A 20 -1.73 -16.56 2.92
N ASP A 21 -2.03 -15.28 2.69
CA ASP A 21 -1.66 -14.53 1.50
C ASP A 21 -0.64 -13.46 1.87
N TRP A 22 0.61 -13.68 1.46
CA TRP A 22 1.75 -12.88 1.91
C TRP A 22 2.27 -12.01 0.79
N ALA A 23 2.13 -10.70 0.94
CA ALA A 23 2.71 -9.76 -0.01
C ALA A 23 4.25 -9.77 0.09
N ILE A 24 4.91 -10.01 -1.03
CA ILE A 24 6.35 -9.84 -1.18
C ILE A 24 6.62 -8.70 -2.18
N HIS A 25 7.38 -7.70 -1.75
CA HIS A 25 7.63 -6.51 -2.54
C HIS A 25 8.93 -5.82 -2.12
N CYS A 26 9.37 -4.85 -2.93
CA CYS A 26 10.45 -3.97 -2.54
C CYS A 26 9.97 -2.99 -1.46
N HIS A 27 10.66 -2.90 -0.32
CA HIS A 27 10.25 -2.03 0.79
C HIS A 27 10.70 -0.56 0.63
N LYS A 28 11.20 -0.16 -0.55
CA LYS A 28 11.49 1.25 -0.84
C LYS A 28 10.21 1.90 -1.34
N SER A 29 9.70 2.92 -0.64
CA SER A 29 8.37 3.49 -0.91
C SER A 29 8.19 4.01 -2.35
N HIS A 30 9.27 4.49 -2.99
CA HIS A 30 9.21 4.94 -4.39
C HIS A 30 9.34 3.79 -5.41
N HIS A 31 9.58 2.55 -4.97
CA HIS A 31 9.62 1.36 -5.82
C HIS A 31 8.27 0.63 -5.88
N THR A 32 7.36 0.89 -4.93
CA THR A 32 6.01 0.31 -4.91
C THR A 32 5.00 1.15 -5.68
N MET A 33 5.47 2.08 -6.50
CA MET A 33 4.63 2.97 -7.29
C MET A 33 5.19 3.04 -8.70
N ASN A 34 4.30 3.02 -9.70
CA ASN A 34 4.68 3.22 -11.10
C ASN A 34 4.81 4.71 -11.42
N ALA A 35 4.49 5.13 -12.65
CA ALA A 35 4.73 6.47 -13.20
C ALA A 35 4.28 7.62 -12.28
N MET A 36 5.16 8.05 -11.37
CA MET A 36 4.96 9.15 -10.44
C MET A 36 6.01 10.22 -10.71
N GLY A 37 5.57 11.47 -10.83
CA GLY A 37 6.47 12.60 -11.01
C GLY A 37 7.18 12.95 -9.70
N HIS A 38 8.51 13.07 -9.74
CA HIS A 38 9.31 13.45 -8.58
C HIS A 38 9.29 14.96 -8.28
N ASP A 39 9.04 15.78 -9.31
CA ASP A 39 9.10 17.25 -9.21
C ASP A 39 7.72 17.90 -9.00
N VAL A 40 6.70 17.09 -8.71
CA VAL A 40 5.34 17.59 -8.46
C VAL A 40 5.18 17.85 -6.96
N PRO A 41 4.76 19.07 -6.54
CA PRO A 41 4.48 19.35 -5.14
C PRO A 41 3.42 18.40 -4.56
N THR A 42 3.61 18.00 -3.30
CA THR A 42 2.57 17.25 -2.58
C THR A 42 1.37 18.16 -2.29
N PHE A 43 0.17 17.70 -2.68
CA PHE A 43 -1.09 18.41 -2.44
C PHE A 43 -1.94 17.73 -1.36
N ILE A 44 -1.36 16.83 -0.57
CA ILE A 44 -2.07 16.14 0.50
C ILE A 44 -2.57 17.18 1.52
N GLY A 45 -3.87 17.15 1.82
CA GLY A 45 -4.52 18.09 2.73
C GLY A 45 -4.83 19.48 2.14
N VAL A 46 -4.45 19.76 0.88
CA VAL A 46 -4.74 21.05 0.22
C VAL A 46 -6.17 21.06 -0.32
N ASN A 47 -6.96 22.07 0.05
CA ASN A 47 -8.30 22.26 -0.52
C ASN A 47 -8.22 22.81 -1.96
N LYS A 48 -8.29 21.89 -2.94
CA LYS A 48 -8.24 22.22 -4.37
C LYS A 48 -9.60 22.59 -4.99
N LYS A 49 -10.72 22.54 -4.25
CA LYS A 49 -12.07 22.74 -4.82
C LYS A 49 -12.19 24.04 -5.66
N PRO A 50 -11.74 25.22 -5.19
CA PRO A 50 -11.87 26.45 -5.96
C PRO A 50 -10.99 26.45 -7.22
N LEU A 51 -9.81 25.82 -7.14
CA LEU A 51 -8.89 25.71 -8.26
C LEU A 51 -9.45 24.76 -9.34
N THR A 52 -9.94 23.59 -8.92
CA THR A 52 -10.59 22.62 -9.82
C THR A 52 -11.74 23.24 -10.60
N GLN A 53 -12.59 24.06 -9.95
CA GLN A 53 -13.69 24.75 -10.62
C GLN A 53 -13.21 25.70 -11.72
N LYS A 54 -12.13 26.45 -11.49
CA LYS A 54 -11.54 27.34 -12.51
C LYS A 54 -10.93 26.56 -13.67
N ILE A 55 -10.20 25.47 -13.40
CA ILE A 55 -9.58 24.65 -14.45
C ILE A 55 -10.64 24.03 -15.35
N ARG A 56 -11.74 23.53 -14.76
CA ARG A 56 -12.84 22.92 -15.52
C ARG A 56 -13.58 23.86 -16.47
N GLN A 57 -13.42 25.18 -16.34
CA GLN A 57 -13.94 26.13 -17.33
C GLN A 57 -13.23 26.01 -18.69
N PHE A 58 -11.97 25.53 -18.69
CA PHE A 58 -11.17 25.36 -19.90
C PHE A 58 -10.92 23.89 -20.25
N GLN A 59 -10.80 23.02 -19.24
CA GLN A 59 -10.63 21.58 -19.40
C GLN A 59 -11.66 20.83 -18.54
N PRO A 60 -12.88 20.59 -19.06
CA PRO A 60 -13.99 20.02 -18.29
C PRO A 60 -13.68 18.67 -17.63
N GLU A 61 -12.86 17.85 -18.29
CA GLU A 61 -12.47 16.51 -17.84
C GLU A 61 -11.41 16.51 -16.72
N TYR A 62 -10.96 17.68 -16.26
CA TYR A 62 -9.93 17.75 -15.22
C TYR A 62 -10.38 17.08 -13.92
N MET A 63 -9.58 16.11 -13.48
CA MET A 63 -9.75 15.39 -12.21
C MET A 63 -8.62 15.77 -11.24
N PRO A 64 -8.94 16.37 -10.07
CA PRO A 64 -7.91 16.70 -9.08
C PRO A 64 -7.41 15.43 -8.37
N MET A 65 -6.14 15.12 -8.54
CA MET A 65 -5.50 13.91 -7.97
C MET A 65 -4.75 14.24 -6.67
N GLY A 66 -4.63 13.28 -5.74
CA GLY A 66 -3.69 13.34 -4.60
C GLY A 66 -4.08 14.25 -3.43
N THR A 67 -5.38 14.50 -3.19
CA THR A 67 -5.84 15.29 -2.02
C THR A 67 -5.71 14.52 -0.70
N ASN A 68 -6.03 13.22 -0.71
CA ASN A 68 -6.02 12.36 0.48
C ASN A 68 -4.95 11.26 0.41
N GLY A 69 -3.97 11.40 -0.50
CA GLY A 69 -2.96 10.38 -0.78
C GLY A 69 -3.26 9.57 -2.05
N MET A 70 -2.39 8.60 -2.36
CA MET A 70 -2.44 7.83 -3.60
C MET A 70 -3.46 6.67 -3.55
N GLY A 71 -3.80 6.17 -2.36
CA GLY A 71 -4.78 5.10 -2.19
C GLY A 71 -6.17 5.43 -2.77
N ASP A 72 -6.60 6.68 -2.64
CA ASP A 72 -7.83 7.17 -3.28
C ASP A 72 -7.82 7.01 -4.80
N MET A 73 -6.65 7.07 -5.42
CA MET A 73 -6.49 6.91 -6.87
C MET A 73 -6.52 5.44 -7.30
N ALA A 74 -6.29 4.49 -6.39
CA ALA A 74 -6.37 3.07 -6.70
C ALA A 74 -7.79 2.61 -7.07
N LYS A 75 -8.81 3.37 -6.66
CA LYS A 75 -10.23 3.10 -6.97
C LYS A 75 -10.75 3.93 -8.14
N MET A 76 -9.94 4.83 -8.69
CA MET A 76 -10.31 5.74 -9.78
C MET A 76 -9.46 5.46 -11.00
N GLU A 77 -9.82 4.40 -11.75
CA GLU A 77 -9.17 4.10 -13.02
C GLU A 77 -9.40 5.25 -14.01
N MET A 78 -8.30 5.73 -14.60
CA MET A 78 -8.33 6.69 -15.69
C MET A 78 -7.82 6.04 -16.97
N PRO A 79 -8.35 6.40 -18.15
CA PRO A 79 -7.78 5.95 -19.41
C PRO A 79 -6.30 6.34 -19.50
N LEU A 80 -5.44 5.35 -19.65
CA LEU A 80 -4.01 5.53 -19.90
C LEU A 80 -3.70 5.05 -21.33
N PRO A 81 -2.65 5.56 -21.98
CA PRO A 81 -2.18 4.99 -23.23
C PRO A 81 -1.89 3.49 -23.10
N ASP A 82 -2.21 2.69 -24.11
CA ASP A 82 -2.10 1.22 -24.08
C ASP A 82 -0.69 0.70 -23.73
N ASN A 83 0.34 1.50 -23.96
CA ASN A 83 1.74 1.20 -23.66
C ASN A 83 2.20 1.67 -22.26
N THR A 84 1.28 2.06 -21.38
CA THR A 84 1.57 2.55 -20.04
C THR A 84 1.22 1.48 -19.01
N ILE A 85 2.17 1.15 -18.14
CA ILE A 85 1.89 0.28 -16.98
C ILE A 85 0.91 0.99 -16.03
N PRO A 86 -0.10 0.29 -15.47
CA PRO A 86 -1.08 0.92 -14.58
C PRO A 86 -0.40 1.64 -13.42
N MET A 87 -0.83 2.86 -13.10
CA MET A 87 -0.28 3.59 -11.95
C MET A 87 -0.55 2.84 -10.64
N MET A 88 -1.72 2.21 -10.54
CA MET A 88 -2.18 1.36 -9.44
C MET A 88 -2.77 0.09 -10.04
N THR A 89 -2.44 -1.08 -9.49
CA THR A 89 -3.03 -2.37 -9.88
C THR A 89 -2.84 -3.40 -8.77
N GLY A 90 -3.51 -4.54 -8.91
CA GLY A 90 -3.64 -5.57 -7.89
C GLY A 90 -4.92 -5.40 -7.10
N TRP A 91 -5.72 -6.46 -7.04
CA TRP A 91 -6.96 -6.52 -6.26
C TRP A 91 -6.86 -7.68 -5.29
N GLY A 92 -7.10 -7.40 -4.01
CA GLY A 92 -7.27 -8.41 -2.96
C GLY A 92 -8.73 -8.53 -2.54
N PRO A 93 -9.04 -9.40 -1.57
CA PRO A 93 -10.42 -9.67 -1.13
C PRO A 93 -11.09 -8.45 -0.47
N TYR A 94 -10.29 -7.46 -0.03
CA TYR A 94 -10.77 -6.26 0.67
C TYR A 94 -10.55 -4.95 -0.12
N GLY A 95 -10.17 -5.04 -1.39
CA GLY A 95 -9.97 -3.87 -2.25
C GLY A 95 -8.61 -3.83 -2.95
N PRO A 96 -8.21 -2.66 -3.49
CA PRO A 96 -6.98 -2.55 -4.26
C PRO A 96 -5.75 -2.74 -3.36
N ILE A 97 -4.75 -3.43 -3.88
CA ILE A 97 -3.45 -3.59 -3.24
C ILE A 97 -2.58 -2.45 -3.76
N GLU A 98 -2.43 -1.41 -2.95
CA GLU A 98 -1.95 -0.08 -3.34
C GLU A 98 -0.43 0.01 -3.66
N MET A 99 0.11 -0.95 -4.41
CA MET A 99 1.54 -1.10 -4.71
C MET A 99 1.86 -1.07 -6.21
N GLY A 100 0.99 -0.49 -7.05
CA GLY A 100 1.27 -0.31 -8.48
C GLY A 100 1.60 -1.60 -9.23
N GLY A 101 1.19 -2.77 -8.74
CA GLY A 101 1.59 -4.06 -9.32
C GLY A 101 3.06 -4.45 -9.09
N MET A 102 3.82 -3.68 -8.31
CA MET A 102 5.23 -3.93 -7.99
C MET A 102 5.38 -4.86 -6.77
N PHE A 103 4.57 -5.92 -6.74
CA PHE A 103 4.55 -6.92 -5.69
C PHE A 103 4.15 -8.28 -6.27
N SER A 104 4.33 -9.33 -5.47
CA SER A 104 3.70 -10.63 -5.68
C SER A 104 2.99 -11.06 -4.41
N VAL A 105 2.03 -11.97 -4.53
CA VAL A 105 1.38 -12.60 -3.37
C VAL A 105 1.84 -14.04 -3.31
N VAL A 106 2.55 -14.40 -2.24
CA VAL A 106 2.89 -15.79 -1.95
C VAL A 106 1.67 -16.42 -1.29
N LYS A 107 1.10 -17.43 -1.96
CA LYS A 107 -0.03 -18.22 -1.49
C LYS A 107 0.50 -19.41 -0.70
N VAL A 108 0.33 -19.40 0.62
CA VAL A 108 0.73 -20.52 1.48
C VAL A 108 -0.51 -21.32 1.86
N ARG A 109 -0.60 -22.57 1.39
CA ARG A 109 -1.71 -23.49 1.59
C ARG A 109 -1.22 -24.92 1.79
N ASP A 110 -2.01 -25.71 2.49
CA ASP A 110 -1.87 -27.17 2.47
C ASP A 110 -2.39 -27.76 1.17
N GLY A 111 -1.83 -28.89 0.76
CA GLY A 111 -2.34 -29.68 -0.37
C GLY A 111 -2.08 -29.10 -1.77
N ILE A 112 -1.17 -28.13 -1.90
CA ILE A 112 -0.63 -27.70 -3.20
C ILE A 112 0.54 -28.61 -3.54
N ASP A 113 0.43 -29.37 -4.63
CA ASP A 113 1.51 -30.21 -5.13
C ASP A 113 2.62 -29.35 -5.77
N ALA A 114 3.85 -29.86 -5.79
CA ALA A 114 5.02 -29.13 -6.28
C ALA A 114 4.92 -28.68 -7.76
N ASP A 115 4.08 -29.38 -8.55
CA ASP A 115 3.83 -29.10 -9.95
C ASP A 115 2.43 -28.51 -10.22
N ASP A 116 1.71 -28.11 -9.16
CA ASP A 116 0.41 -27.42 -9.26
C ASP A 116 0.61 -25.90 -9.34
N TYR A 117 0.28 -25.33 -10.49
CA TYR A 117 0.34 -23.90 -10.77
C TYR A 117 -1.04 -23.24 -10.81
N SER A 118 -2.09 -23.94 -10.39
CA SER A 118 -3.44 -23.39 -10.32
C SER A 118 -3.52 -22.31 -9.23
N ASP A 119 -4.38 -21.31 -9.43
CA ASP A 119 -4.64 -20.30 -8.39
C ASP A 119 -5.59 -20.89 -7.34
N PRO A 120 -5.14 -21.09 -6.08
CA PRO A 120 -5.99 -21.61 -5.00
C PRO A 120 -7.01 -20.57 -4.51
N GLY A 121 -6.98 -19.34 -5.02
CA GLY A 121 -7.84 -18.24 -4.60
C GLY A 121 -7.32 -17.49 -3.37
N TRP A 122 -8.17 -16.65 -2.78
CA TRP A 122 -7.86 -15.87 -1.59
C TRP A 122 -7.96 -16.71 -0.32
N TYR A 123 -7.07 -16.45 0.64
CA TYR A 123 -7.11 -17.12 1.94
C TYR A 123 -8.32 -16.65 2.73
N GLU A 124 -9.09 -17.60 3.25
CA GLU A 124 -10.16 -17.30 4.20
C GLU A 124 -9.59 -17.26 5.60
N ASN A 125 -9.50 -16.06 6.17
CA ASN A 125 -9.02 -15.88 7.53
C ASN A 125 -9.97 -16.58 8.52
N PRO A 126 -9.43 -17.31 9.53
CA PRO A 126 -10.24 -17.90 10.58
C PRO A 126 -11.14 -16.87 11.29
N PRO A 127 -12.31 -17.29 11.79
CA PRO A 127 -13.19 -16.39 12.55
C PRO A 127 -12.47 -15.75 13.74
N GLY A 128 -12.53 -14.42 13.82
CA GLY A 128 -11.90 -13.65 14.90
C GLY A 128 -10.46 -13.20 14.64
N GLU A 129 -9.82 -13.64 13.56
CA GLU A 129 -8.45 -13.20 13.20
C GLU A 129 -8.42 -11.99 12.25
N MET A 130 -9.56 -11.65 11.65
CA MET A 130 -9.67 -10.44 10.83
C MET A 130 -9.68 -9.18 11.68
N ALA A 131 -8.93 -8.18 11.23
CA ALA A 131 -9.03 -6.83 11.76
C ALA A 131 -10.45 -6.27 11.55
N TYR A 132 -10.92 -5.47 12.50
CA TYR A 132 -12.21 -4.80 12.47
C TYR A 132 -12.03 -3.35 12.92
N GLU A 133 -13.01 -2.50 12.59
CA GLU A 133 -13.02 -1.10 13.02
C GLU A 133 -13.03 -1.02 14.55
N TRP A 134 -12.07 -0.28 15.11
CA TRP A 134 -12.06 0.01 16.54
C TRP A 134 -13.09 1.08 16.87
N THR A 135 -14.12 0.72 17.63
CA THR A 135 -15.20 1.63 18.06
C THR A 135 -15.08 2.10 19.50
N GLY A 136 -14.01 1.70 20.21
CA GLY A 136 -13.73 2.12 21.58
C GLY A 136 -13.01 3.47 21.65
N GLU A 137 -12.75 3.94 22.88
CA GLU A 137 -11.92 5.12 23.10
C GLU A 137 -10.48 4.86 22.64
N LEU A 138 -9.89 5.81 21.93
CA LEU A 138 -8.46 5.81 21.62
C LEU A 138 -7.70 6.35 22.84
N PRO A 139 -6.51 5.81 23.15
CA PRO A 139 -5.66 6.40 24.17
C PRO A 139 -5.30 7.85 23.80
N GLU A 140 -5.03 8.70 24.81
CA GLU A 140 -4.51 10.05 24.55
C GLU A 140 -3.25 9.96 23.68
N PHE A 141 -3.29 10.61 22.52
CA PHE A 141 -2.14 10.66 21.61
C PHE A 141 -0.98 11.38 22.29
N ALA A 142 0.21 10.78 22.22
CA ALA A 142 1.43 11.49 22.56
C ALA A 142 1.61 12.66 21.57
N SER A 143 1.51 13.89 22.05
CA SER A 143 1.79 15.10 21.27
C SER A 143 3.05 15.78 21.80
N ASN A 144 3.88 16.29 20.88
CA ASN A 144 5.03 17.12 21.23
C ASN A 144 4.86 18.49 20.59
N ASN A 145 4.41 19.47 21.39
CA ASN A 145 4.25 20.86 20.96
C ASN A 145 5.56 21.66 21.09
N SER A 146 6.70 20.98 21.27
CA SER A 146 8.02 21.57 21.40
C SER A 146 8.99 20.96 20.38
N PRO A 147 9.95 21.73 19.83
CA PRO A 147 11.02 21.19 18.99
C PRO A 147 12.02 20.32 19.79
N ARG A 148 11.91 20.26 21.11
CA ARG A 148 12.78 19.42 21.95
C ARG A 148 12.41 17.95 21.76
N THR A 149 13.40 17.11 21.46
CA THR A 149 13.23 15.66 21.42
C THR A 149 12.78 15.16 22.80
N ILE A 150 11.57 14.59 22.87
CA ILE A 150 11.09 13.87 24.04
C ILE A 150 11.38 12.39 23.78
N LEU A 151 12.26 11.80 24.59
CA LEU A 151 12.51 10.37 24.53
C LEU A 151 11.29 9.64 25.08
N THR A 152 10.58 8.88 24.24
CA THR A 152 9.51 7.98 24.68
C THR A 152 10.12 6.99 25.67
N GLN A 153 9.68 7.02 26.92
CA GLN A 153 10.13 6.02 27.89
C GLN A 153 9.69 4.64 27.42
N LYS A 154 10.61 3.67 27.46
CA LYS A 154 10.31 2.28 27.13
C LYS A 154 9.17 1.81 28.06
N PRO A 155 8.07 1.25 27.54
CA PRO A 155 7.02 0.74 28.39
C PRO A 155 7.62 -0.29 29.35
N ALA A 156 7.42 -0.11 30.65
CA ALA A 156 7.77 -1.12 31.63
C ALA A 156 6.90 -2.34 31.32
N SER A 157 7.52 -3.46 30.96
CA SER A 157 6.83 -4.73 30.72
C SER A 157 6.04 -5.10 31.98
N LYS A 158 4.73 -4.88 31.97
CA LYS A 158 3.84 -5.57 32.88
C LYS A 158 3.28 -6.76 32.10
N GLY A 159 3.85 -7.92 32.42
CA GLY A 159 3.34 -9.30 32.24
C GLY A 159 2.52 -9.56 31.01
#